data_AF-W2Q5S1-F1
#
_entry.id   AF-W2Q5S1-F1
#
_cell.length_a   1.000
_cell.length_b   1.000
_cell.length_c   1.000
_cell.angle_alpha   90.00
_cell.angle_beta   90.00
_cell.angle_gamma   90.00
#
_symmetry.space_group_name_H-M   'P 1'
#
loop_
_entity.id
_entity.type
_entity.pdbx_description
1 polymer ?
#
loop_
_entity_poly.entity_id
_entity_poly.type
_entity_poly.pdbx_seq_one_letter_code
_entity_poly.pdbx_strand_id
1 'polypeptide(L)'
;MEHMAGAERGAAQATDGDRLSTFEEVLERWALYDCSAVTNSPGDAEMRELFRQWRATRSKPATVSANVTPQSLDRAWTAFVERWNTEGADEFRRKLEQREADHANLSLSALAAQAVRAVMSTGSHGQVLQHGSASLTLPLSPPLKTK
;
A
#
# COMPACT_ATOMS: atom_id res chain seq x y z
N MET A 1 35.42 39.50 -54.74
CA MET A 1 34.72 38.45 -55.50
C MET A 1 34.21 37.47 -54.46
N GLU A 2 32.93 37.61 -54.17
CA GLU A 2 32.15 36.78 -53.25
C GLU A 2 32.19 35.31 -53.68
N HIS A 3 32.14 34.38 -52.73
CA HIS A 3 31.27 33.20 -52.82
C HIS A 3 31.08 32.60 -51.42
N MET A 4 29.89 32.83 -50.88
CA MET A 4 29.27 32.09 -49.77
C MET A 4 28.95 30.65 -50.20
N ALA A 5 29.06 29.65 -49.32
CA ALA A 5 28.25 28.42 -49.38
C ALA A 5 28.38 27.56 -48.09
N GLY A 6 27.22 27.21 -47.50
CA GLY A 6 26.97 26.12 -46.53
C GLY A 6 27.42 26.41 -45.08
N ALA A 7 26.56 26.75 -44.11
CA ALA A 7 25.60 25.86 -43.44
C ALA A 7 26.21 24.45 -43.26
N GLU A 8 26.34 23.88 -42.06
CA GLU A 8 25.19 23.53 -41.22
C GLU A 8 25.53 23.59 -39.71
N ARG A 9 24.65 24.26 -38.96
CA ARG A 9 24.57 24.13 -37.50
C ARG A 9 24.04 22.74 -37.17
N GLY A 10 24.95 21.78 -36.94
CA GLY A 10 24.61 20.51 -36.31
C GLY A 10 24.51 20.66 -34.79
N ALA A 11 23.55 21.46 -34.30
CA ALA A 11 23.22 21.50 -32.88
C ALA A 11 21.82 20.94 -32.66
N ALA A 12 21.80 19.88 -31.85
CA ALA A 12 20.67 19.39 -31.08
C ALA A 12 19.49 18.81 -31.87
N GLN A 13 19.50 17.48 -31.97
CA GLN A 13 18.33 16.68 -31.60
C GLN A 13 18.81 15.24 -31.35
N ALA A 14 19.51 15.05 -30.22
CA ALA A 14 19.42 13.75 -29.55
C ALA A 14 17.95 13.60 -29.19
N THR A 15 17.28 12.70 -29.87
CA THR A 15 15.87 12.43 -29.67
C THR A 15 15.65 12.11 -28.20
N ASP A 16 14.61 12.69 -27.62
CA ASP A 16 14.11 12.39 -26.27
C ASP A 16 13.98 10.86 -26.02
N GLY A 17 13.80 10.09 -27.10
CA GLY A 17 13.83 8.62 -27.11
C GLY A 17 15.18 7.95 -26.77
N ASP A 18 16.34 8.57 -27.04
CA ASP A 18 17.66 8.01 -26.72
C ASP A 18 17.96 8.07 -25.21
N ARG A 19 17.52 9.14 -24.55
CA ARG A 19 17.61 9.30 -23.09
C ARG A 19 16.56 8.48 -22.34
N LEU A 20 15.36 8.32 -22.91
CA LEU A 20 14.33 7.43 -22.36
C LEU A 20 14.68 5.96 -22.56
N SER A 21 15.31 5.58 -23.68
CA SER A 21 15.90 4.24 -23.88
C SER A 21 16.92 3.95 -22.79
N THR A 22 17.77 4.93 -22.45
CA THR A 22 18.74 4.78 -21.35
C THR A 22 18.06 4.57 -19.99
N PHE A 23 16.98 5.30 -19.69
CA PHE A 23 16.28 5.19 -18.39
C PHE A 23 15.45 3.90 -18.28
N GLU A 24 14.77 3.51 -19.35
CA GLU A 24 13.96 2.29 -19.43
C GLU A 24 14.84 1.03 -19.40
N GLU A 25 15.96 1.04 -20.12
CA GLU A 25 16.97 -0.04 -20.12
C GLU A 25 17.72 -0.15 -18.79
N VAL A 26 17.97 0.97 -18.10
CA VAL A 26 18.49 0.97 -16.72
C VAL A 26 17.49 0.34 -15.75
N LEU A 27 16.19 0.63 -15.91
CA LEU A 27 15.16 0.02 -15.07
C LEU A 27 14.91 -1.46 -15.42
N GLU A 28 15.31 -1.95 -16.59
CA GLU A 28 15.15 -3.36 -17.01
C GLU A 28 16.46 -4.15 -16.90
N ARG A 29 17.38 -3.70 -16.03
CA ARG A 29 18.69 -4.29 -15.86
C ARG A 29 18.65 -5.79 -15.52
N TRP A 30 17.67 -6.22 -14.72
CA TRP A 30 17.52 -7.62 -14.34
C TRP A 30 16.09 -8.10 -14.61
N ALA A 31 15.98 -9.26 -15.26
CA ALA A 31 14.72 -9.96 -15.41
C ALA A 31 14.16 -10.37 -14.05
N LEU A 32 12.83 -10.45 -13.94
CA LEU A 32 12.16 -10.86 -12.72
C LEU A 32 12.71 -12.18 -12.18
N TYR A 33 13.16 -12.13 -10.93
CA TYR A 33 13.77 -13.23 -10.18
C TYR A 33 15.20 -13.63 -10.57
N ASP A 34 15.85 -12.86 -11.44
CA ASP A 34 17.30 -12.96 -11.61
C ASP A 34 18.01 -12.45 -10.36
N CYS A 35 18.62 -13.37 -9.61
CA CYS A 35 19.34 -13.07 -8.37
C CYS A 35 20.86 -12.89 -8.57
N SER A 36 21.35 -12.89 -9.81
CA SER A 36 22.79 -12.83 -10.13
C SER A 36 23.51 -11.60 -9.55
N ALA A 37 22.80 -10.50 -9.36
CA ALA A 37 23.33 -9.25 -8.81
C ALA A 37 22.99 -9.01 -7.33
N VAL A 38 22.34 -9.96 -6.66
CA VAL A 38 21.96 -9.81 -5.24
C VAL A 38 23.17 -10.05 -4.35
N THR A 39 23.56 -9.04 -3.58
CA THR A 39 24.65 -9.15 -2.62
C THR A 39 24.16 -9.76 -1.31
N ASN A 40 24.93 -10.67 -0.70
CA ASN A 40 24.56 -11.38 0.53
C ASN A 40 23.17 -12.01 0.47
N SER A 41 22.87 -12.68 -0.65
CA SER A 41 21.57 -13.28 -0.91
C SER A 41 21.22 -14.33 0.16
N PRO A 42 20.03 -14.26 0.78
CA PRO A 42 19.52 -15.32 1.63
C PRO A 42 19.04 -16.55 0.83
N GLY A 43 19.05 -16.46 -0.50
CA GLY A 43 18.62 -17.50 -1.44
C GLY A 43 17.42 -17.08 -2.28
N ASP A 44 17.30 -17.67 -3.48
CA ASP A 44 16.32 -17.26 -4.49
C ASP A 44 14.87 -17.32 -4.00
N ALA A 45 14.51 -18.35 -3.25
CA ALA A 45 13.16 -18.51 -2.73
C ALA A 45 12.79 -17.39 -1.73
N GLU A 46 13.73 -17.04 -0.86
CA GLU A 46 13.53 -15.98 0.13
C GLU A 46 13.50 -14.60 -0.55
N MET A 47 14.37 -14.35 -1.54
CA MET A 47 14.34 -13.11 -2.33
C MET A 47 13.01 -12.92 -3.08
N ARG A 48 12.43 -13.99 -3.61
CA ARG A 48 11.10 -13.95 -4.24
C ARG A 48 10.01 -13.57 -3.26
N GLU A 49 10.06 -14.08 -2.04
CA GLU A 49 9.05 -13.78 -1.02
C GLU A 49 9.19 -12.35 -0.50
N LEU A 50 10.42 -11.90 -0.22
CA LEU A 50 10.71 -10.51 0.15
C LEU A 50 10.24 -9.52 -0.92
N PHE A 51 10.39 -9.87 -2.20
CA PHE A 51 9.88 -9.04 -3.30
C PHE A 51 8.34 -8.95 -3.29
N ARG A 52 7.64 -10.06 -3.04
CA ARG A 52 6.16 -10.08 -2.93
C ARG A 52 5.69 -9.22 -1.79
N GLN A 53 6.29 -9.37 -0.60
CA GLN A 53 6.04 -8.57 0.59
C GLN A 53 6.27 -7.07 0.32
N TRP A 54 7.43 -6.73 -0.26
CA TRP A 54 7.76 -5.35 -0.62
C TRP A 54 6.76 -4.73 -1.60
N ARG A 55 6.28 -5.50 -2.60
CA ARG A 55 5.21 -5.02 -3.49
C ARG A 55 3.85 -4.90 -2.79
N ALA A 56 3.53 -5.82 -1.88
CA ALA A 56 2.30 -5.80 -1.10
C ALA A 56 2.19 -4.54 -0.22
N THR A 57 3.30 -4.07 0.39
CA THR A 57 3.32 -2.78 1.13
C THR A 57 2.94 -1.55 0.29
N ARG A 58 2.92 -1.69 -1.04
CA ARG A 58 2.53 -0.63 -1.98
C ARG A 58 1.21 -0.91 -2.67
N SER A 59 0.45 -1.92 -2.21
CA SER A 59 -0.80 -2.38 -2.82
C SER A 59 -0.65 -2.75 -4.30
N LYS A 60 0.55 -3.22 -4.69
CA LYS A 60 0.89 -3.56 -6.06
C LYS A 60 0.98 -5.08 -6.21
N PRO A 61 0.29 -5.71 -7.17
CA PRO A 61 0.31 -7.18 -7.29
C PRO A 61 1.68 -7.64 -7.78
N ALA A 62 2.18 -8.76 -7.26
CA ALA A 62 3.48 -9.31 -7.66
C ALA A 62 3.41 -10.28 -8.86
N THR A 63 2.23 -10.43 -9.46
CA THR A 63 1.96 -11.25 -10.64
C THR A 63 1.46 -10.38 -11.78
N VAL A 64 1.59 -10.87 -13.01
CA VAL A 64 1.03 -10.22 -14.20
C VAL A 64 -0.48 -10.10 -14.04
N SER A 65 -1.02 -8.94 -14.40
CA SER A 65 -2.45 -8.63 -14.41
C SER A 65 -2.74 -7.63 -15.54
N ALA A 66 -4.00 -7.26 -15.75
CA ALA A 66 -4.38 -6.28 -16.78
C ALA A 66 -3.58 -4.97 -16.72
N ASN A 67 -3.08 -4.58 -15.54
CA ASN A 67 -2.33 -3.34 -15.31
C ASN A 67 -0.86 -3.57 -14.91
N VAL A 68 -0.43 -4.83 -14.80
CA VAL A 68 0.95 -5.19 -14.43
C VAL A 68 1.50 -6.09 -15.52
N THR A 69 2.33 -5.49 -16.38
CA THR A 69 2.99 -6.18 -17.49
C THR A 69 4.24 -6.93 -16.99
N PRO A 70 4.74 -7.93 -17.73
CA PRO A 70 6.03 -8.57 -17.45
C PRO A 70 7.16 -7.55 -17.29
N GLN A 71 7.25 -6.60 -18.22
CA GLN A 71 8.24 -5.52 -18.19
C GLN A 71 8.12 -4.66 -16.91
N SER A 72 6.91 -4.38 -16.43
CA SER A 72 6.72 -3.67 -15.17
C SER A 72 7.17 -4.45 -13.93
N LEU A 73 7.22 -5.79 -14.03
CA LEU A 73 7.76 -6.64 -12.98
C LEU A 73 9.28 -6.69 -13.04
N ASP A 74 9.89 -6.71 -14.23
CA ASP A 74 11.35 -6.59 -14.40
C ASP A 74 11.85 -5.25 -13.83
N ARG A 75 11.12 -4.15 -14.10
CA ARG A 75 11.41 -2.85 -13.49
C ARG A 75 11.28 -2.83 -11.98
N ALA A 76 10.23 -3.45 -11.47
CA ALA A 76 10.02 -3.52 -10.02
C ALA A 76 11.11 -4.39 -9.36
N TRP A 77 11.52 -5.47 -10.00
CA TRP A 77 12.58 -6.35 -9.55
C TRP A 77 13.92 -5.61 -9.51
N THR A 78 14.25 -4.88 -10.58
CA THR A 78 15.49 -4.08 -10.63
C THR A 78 15.55 -3.07 -9.49
N ALA A 79 14.50 -2.27 -9.30
CA ALA A 79 14.44 -1.31 -8.20
C ALA A 79 14.47 -1.97 -6.80
N PHE A 80 14.00 -3.21 -6.68
CA PHE A 80 14.09 -3.98 -5.46
C PHE A 80 15.52 -4.43 -5.18
N VAL A 81 16.23 -4.99 -6.18
CA VAL A 81 17.62 -5.43 -6.07
C VAL A 81 18.56 -4.24 -5.80
N GLU A 82 18.39 -3.12 -6.50
CA GLU A 82 19.17 -1.90 -6.24
C GLU A 82 19.01 -1.42 -4.80
N ARG A 83 17.77 -1.42 -4.30
CA ARG A 83 17.49 -0.97 -2.94
C ARG A 83 18.04 -1.94 -1.89
N TRP A 84 17.92 -3.24 -2.12
CA TRP A 84 18.52 -4.27 -1.27
C TRP A 84 20.04 -4.07 -1.18
N ASN A 85 20.71 -3.95 -2.33
CA ASN A 85 22.16 -3.80 -2.40
C ASN A 85 22.64 -2.47 -1.78
N THR A 86 21.83 -1.41 -1.86
CA THR A 86 22.17 -0.09 -1.29
C THR A 86 21.94 -0.02 0.22
N GLU A 87 20.81 -0.54 0.71
CA GLU A 87 20.45 -0.45 2.13
C GLU A 87 21.12 -1.54 2.98
N GLY A 88 21.47 -2.69 2.39
CA GLY A 88 21.93 -3.87 3.10
C GLY A 88 20.77 -4.70 3.67
N ALA A 89 21.01 -6.01 3.84
CA ALA A 89 19.97 -6.99 4.16
C ALA A 89 19.19 -6.68 5.45
N ASP A 90 19.89 -6.29 6.52
CA ASP A 90 19.26 -6.11 7.84
C ASP A 90 18.43 -4.82 7.90
N GLU A 91 18.98 -3.72 7.37
CA GLU A 91 18.28 -2.44 7.29
C GLU A 91 17.07 -2.52 6.35
N PHE A 92 17.20 -3.22 5.21
CA PHE A 92 16.09 -3.43 4.30
C PHE A 92 14.95 -4.19 4.98
N ARG A 93 15.25 -5.32 5.64
CA ARG A 93 14.25 -6.14 6.35
C ARG A 93 13.56 -5.36 7.46
N ARG A 94 14.32 -4.65 8.30
CA ARG A 94 13.76 -3.77 9.35
C ARG A 94 12.77 -2.74 8.79
N LYS A 95 13.13 -2.06 7.69
CA LYS A 95 12.26 -1.07 7.05
C LYS A 95 11.04 -1.70 6.38
N LEU A 96 11.18 -2.91 5.85
CA LEU A 96 10.06 -3.66 5.25
C LEU A 96 9.06 -4.04 6.33
N GLU A 97 9.51 -4.65 7.42
CA GLU A 97 8.69 -5.01 8.59
C GLU A 97 7.93 -3.81 9.16
N GLN A 98 8.62 -2.66 9.31
CA GLN A 98 7.96 -1.44 9.77
C GLN A 98 6.84 -0.99 8.83
N ARG A 99 7.08 -1.03 7.51
CA ARG A 99 6.06 -0.67 6.52
C ARG A 99 4.90 -1.64 6.48
N GLU A 100 5.15 -2.93 6.66
CA GLU A 100 4.10 -3.94 6.77
C GLU A 100 3.23 -3.71 8.01
N ALA A 101 3.85 -3.40 9.15
CA ALA A 101 3.13 -3.04 10.38
C ALA A 101 2.30 -1.77 10.20
N ASP A 102 2.87 -0.73 9.59
CA ASP A 102 2.16 0.52 9.29
C ASP A 102 0.98 0.27 8.34
N HIS A 103 1.20 -0.52 7.28
CA HIS A 103 0.15 -0.88 6.33
C HIS A 103 -0.96 -1.69 7.01
N ALA A 104 -0.62 -2.64 7.90
CA ALA A 104 -1.60 -3.40 8.66
C ALA A 104 -2.44 -2.49 9.58
N ASN A 105 -1.79 -1.55 10.28
CA ASN A 105 -2.44 -0.61 11.19
C ASN A 105 -3.37 0.37 10.47
N LEU A 106 -2.95 0.85 9.30
CA LEU A 106 -3.72 1.80 8.47
C LEU A 106 -4.66 1.09 7.49
N SER A 107 -4.74 -0.24 7.52
CA SER A 107 -5.59 -0.97 6.59
C SER A 107 -7.07 -0.75 6.91
N LEU A 108 -7.89 -0.62 5.86
CA LEU A 108 -9.34 -0.50 6.01
C LEU A 108 -9.94 -1.71 6.73
N SER A 109 -9.35 -2.89 6.57
CA SER A 109 -9.77 -4.10 7.29
C SER A 109 -9.46 -3.99 8.79
N ALA A 110 -8.32 -3.43 9.19
CA ALA A 110 -8.04 -3.14 10.59
C ALA A 110 -9.02 -2.11 11.17
N LEU A 111 -9.34 -1.05 10.42
CA LEU A 111 -10.36 -0.08 10.81
C LEU A 111 -11.75 -0.72 10.93
N ALA A 112 -12.17 -1.54 9.96
CA ALA A 112 -13.44 -2.25 10.00
C ALA A 112 -13.52 -3.20 11.21
N ALA A 113 -12.43 -3.92 11.51
CA ALA A 113 -12.36 -4.78 12.69
C ALA A 113 -12.47 -3.97 14.00
N GLN A 114 -11.87 -2.78 14.06
CA GLN A 114 -12.03 -1.87 15.20
C GLN A 114 -13.48 -1.40 15.36
N ALA A 115 -14.14 -1.01 14.26
CA ALA A 115 -15.53 -0.58 14.27
C ALA A 115 -16.48 -1.70 14.76
N VAL A 116 -16.30 -2.93 14.27
CA VAL A 116 -17.08 -4.09 14.73
C VAL A 116 -16.89 -4.32 16.24
N ARG A 117 -15.65 -4.27 16.74
CA ARG A 117 -15.37 -4.40 18.18
C ARG A 117 -16.01 -3.29 19.01
N ALA A 118 -15.99 -2.04 18.52
CA ALA A 118 -16.62 -0.92 19.19
C ALA A 118 -18.13 -1.10 19.30
N VAL A 119 -18.81 -1.50 18.22
CA VAL A 119 -20.25 -1.79 18.21
C VAL A 119 -20.60 -2.90 19.20
N MET A 120 -19.83 -4.00 19.20
CA MET A 120 -20.05 -5.11 20.14
C MET A 120 -19.84 -4.69 21.60
N SER A 121 -18.85 -3.83 21.88
CA SER A 121 -18.61 -3.29 23.22
C SER A 121 -19.75 -2.36 23.68
N THR A 122 -20.30 -1.54 22.77
CA THR A 122 -21.46 -0.67 23.08
C THR A 122 -22.76 -1.46 23.28
N GLY A 123 -22.92 -2.62 22.65
CA GLY A 123 -24.06 -3.51 22.85
C GLY A 123 -24.08 -4.20 24.22
N SER A 124 -22.93 -4.31 24.91
CA SER A 124 -22.85 -4.85 26.28
C SER A 124 -23.16 -3.83 27.38
N HIS A 125 -23.25 -2.53 27.07
CA HIS A 125 -23.59 -1.47 28.04
C HIS A 125 -25.10 -1.21 28.18
N GLY A 126 -25.95 -2.14 27.69
CA GLY A 126 -27.40 -1.99 27.62
C GLY A 126 -28.21 -2.95 28.50
N GLN A 127 -27.93 -3.05 29.80
CA GLN A 127 -28.85 -3.53 30.86
C GLN A 127 -28.15 -3.27 32.20
N VAL A 128 -28.69 -2.54 33.18
CA VAL A 128 -29.93 -2.82 33.91
C VAL A 128 -30.59 -1.50 34.37
N LEU A 129 -31.75 -1.14 33.81
CA LEU A 129 -32.71 -0.26 34.50
C LEU A 129 -33.55 -1.16 35.42
N GLN A 130 -33.24 -1.17 36.71
CA GLN A 130 -34.13 -1.79 37.70
C GLN A 130 -35.40 -0.93 37.76
N HIS A 131 -36.50 -1.47 37.20
CA HIS A 131 -37.83 -0.92 37.39
C HIS A 131 -38.22 -1.04 38.87
N GLY A 132 -38.11 0.06 39.60
CA GLY A 132 -38.81 0.23 40.87
C GLY A 132 -40.32 0.26 40.60
N SER A 133 -40.97 -0.87 40.88
CA SER A 133 -42.42 -1.00 40.83
C SER A 133 -43.05 -0.07 41.85
N ALA A 134 -43.78 0.94 41.39
CA ALA A 134 -44.74 1.68 42.20
C ALA A 134 -46.11 1.55 41.54
N SER A 135 -46.90 0.58 42.02
CA SER A 135 -48.34 0.53 41.78
C SER A 135 -48.97 1.83 42.27
N LEU A 136 -49.52 2.62 41.35
CA LEU A 136 -50.46 3.69 41.67
C LEU A 136 -51.85 3.27 41.17
N THR A 137 -52.60 2.69 42.09
CA THR A 137 -54.03 2.46 41.97
C THR A 137 -54.73 3.81 41.87
N LEU A 138 -55.36 4.10 40.73
CA LEU A 138 -56.29 5.23 40.59
C LEU A 138 -57.51 5.02 41.50
N PRO A 139 -57.84 5.95 42.41
CA PRO A 139 -59.18 5.98 42.97
C PRO A 139 -60.15 6.71 42.01
N LEU A 140 -61.20 5.97 41.70
CA LEU A 140 -62.46 6.37 41.09
C LEU A 140 -63.04 7.64 41.75
N SER A 141 -63.48 8.60 40.93
CA SER A 141 -64.08 9.89 41.33
C SER A 141 -65.28 9.78 42.29
N PRO A 142 -65.57 10.83 43.08
CA PRO A 142 -66.92 11.16 43.54
C PRO A 142 -67.45 12.53 43.00
N PRO A 143 -68.76 12.84 43.17
CA PRO A 143 -69.56 13.61 42.20
C PRO A 143 -69.85 15.08 42.54
N LEU A 144 -70.51 15.72 41.57
CA LEU A 144 -71.24 17.00 41.50
C LEU A 144 -71.38 17.88 42.75
N LYS A 145 -71.26 19.20 42.52
CA LYS A 145 -71.93 20.22 43.34
C LYS A 145 -72.58 21.30 42.48
N THR A 146 -73.89 21.41 42.64
CA THR A 146 -74.81 22.45 42.15
C THR A 146 -74.60 23.76 42.91
N LYS A 147 -74.53 24.88 42.18
CA LYS A 147 -75.40 26.05 42.35
C LYS A 147 -75.19 27.07 41.23
#